data_AF-A0A0F8Z7V0-F1
#
_entry.id   AF-A0A0F8Z7V0-F1
#
_cell.length_a   1.000
_cell.length_b   1.000
_cell.length_c   1.000
_cell.angle_alpha   90.00
_cell.angle_beta   90.00
_cell.angle_gamma   90.00
#
_symmetry.space_group_name_H-M   'P 1'
#
loop_
_entity.id
_entity.type
_entity.pdbx_description
1 polymer ?
#
loop_
_entity_poly.entity_id
_entity_poly.type
_entity_poly.pdbx_seq_one_letter_code
_entity_poly.pdbx_strand_id
1 'polypeptide(L)'
;MSPDKDPDREDINRFVKEADDKLGKFTSILEKFGLDIITKMGQTNVKINTLTGKIDELSKATIDVKALLPQLTNVIENQKILEAELDLIRTLIQRSNISFQNKEGNSGAIERDTSATDKKDLIIEQFNSLMRYLEENSDPEHIITRLESIKKDIYVFTGGHRILYEIGQFNNKLNGIKSLSEVKRDKLKEKIIFWINKLSVKG
;
A
#
# COMPACT_ATOMS: atom_id res chain seq x y z
N MET A 1 -101.36 50.96 -4.88
CA MET A 1 -100.40 50.66 -5.96
C MET A 1 -99.17 50.08 -5.30
N SER A 2 -99.10 48.76 -5.23
CA SER A 2 -97.94 48.04 -4.69
C SER A 2 -97.00 47.73 -5.84
N PRO A 3 -95.68 47.95 -5.72
CA PRO A 3 -94.75 47.54 -6.75
C PRO A 3 -94.58 46.02 -6.65
N ASP A 4 -94.91 45.35 -7.74
CA ASP A 4 -94.67 43.92 -7.96
C ASP A 4 -93.15 43.68 -7.89
N LYS A 5 -92.70 43.07 -6.80
CA LYS A 5 -91.33 42.55 -6.71
C LYS A 5 -91.33 41.20 -7.42
N ASP A 6 -90.76 41.19 -8.61
CA ASP A 6 -90.63 40.02 -9.48
C ASP A 6 -89.74 38.95 -8.80
N PRO A 7 -90.33 37.87 -8.24
CA PRO A 7 -89.63 36.93 -7.37
C PRO A 7 -88.51 36.16 -8.10
N ASP A 8 -88.65 35.95 -9.41
CA ASP A 8 -87.65 35.29 -10.25
C ASP A 8 -86.34 36.10 -10.36
N ARG A 9 -86.41 37.44 -10.28
CA ARG A 9 -85.21 38.29 -10.33
C ARG A 9 -84.42 38.25 -9.02
N GLU A 10 -85.10 38.15 -7.87
CA GLU A 10 -84.43 37.99 -6.58
C GLU A 10 -83.73 36.63 -6.47
N ASP A 11 -84.34 35.55 -6.98
CA ASP A 11 -83.74 34.22 -7.00
C ASP A 11 -82.54 34.10 -7.95
N ILE A 12 -82.61 34.70 -9.15
CA ILE A 12 -81.47 34.78 -10.08
C ILE A 12 -80.31 35.58 -9.46
N ASN A 13 -80.60 36.71 -8.81
CA ASN A 13 -79.58 37.51 -8.14
C ASN A 13 -78.94 36.75 -6.97
N ARG A 14 -79.71 35.94 -6.22
CA ARG A 14 -79.18 35.06 -5.17
C ARG A 14 -78.26 34.00 -5.75
N PHE A 15 -78.67 33.36 -6.84
CA PHE A 15 -77.86 32.33 -7.52
C PHE A 15 -76.53 32.90 -8.06
N VAL A 16 -76.56 34.06 -8.72
CA VAL A 16 -75.35 34.73 -9.22
C VAL A 16 -74.40 35.08 -8.08
N LYS A 17 -74.93 35.58 -6.96
CA LYS A 17 -74.13 35.89 -5.78
C LYS A 17 -73.50 34.64 -5.15
N GLU A 18 -74.25 33.55 -5.02
CA GLU A 18 -73.70 32.27 -4.54
C GLU A 18 -72.63 31.69 -5.46
N ALA A 19 -72.80 31.84 -6.78
CA ALA A 19 -71.82 31.40 -7.77
C ALA A 19 -70.52 32.22 -7.67
N ASP A 20 -70.63 33.54 -7.51
CA ASP A 20 -69.50 34.44 -7.29
C ASP A 20 -68.77 34.12 -5.97
N ASP A 21 -69.51 33.89 -4.89
CA ASP A 21 -68.93 33.47 -3.60
C ASP A 21 -68.19 32.12 -3.70
N LYS A 22 -68.73 31.16 -4.48
CA LYS A 22 -68.08 29.86 -4.73
C LYS A 22 -66.84 30.01 -5.61
N LEU A 23 -66.89 30.86 -6.62
CA LEU A 23 -65.73 31.18 -7.47
C LEU A 23 -64.63 31.85 -6.65
N GLY A 24 -64.97 32.83 -5.80
CA GLY A 24 -64.01 33.46 -4.90
C GLY A 24 -63.34 32.46 -3.95
N LYS A 25 -64.12 31.54 -3.36
CA LYS A 25 -63.57 30.45 -2.53
C LYS A 25 -62.66 29.52 -3.33
N PHE A 26 -63.03 29.17 -4.55
CA PHE A 26 -62.22 28.31 -5.42
C PHE A 26 -60.91 28.98 -5.83
N THR A 27 -60.94 30.26 -6.22
CA THR A 27 -59.73 31.05 -6.51
C THR A 27 -58.81 31.11 -5.29
N SER A 28 -59.36 31.35 -4.10
CA SER A 28 -58.56 31.34 -2.86
C SER A 28 -57.91 29.98 -2.57
N ILE A 29 -58.61 28.87 -2.88
CA ILE A 29 -58.05 27.51 -2.74
C ILE A 29 -56.90 27.31 -3.74
N LEU A 30 -57.07 27.73 -5.00
CA LEU A 30 -56.03 27.64 -6.02
C LEU A 30 -54.80 28.48 -5.69
N GLU A 31 -54.98 29.70 -5.19
CA GLU A 31 -53.89 30.57 -4.75
C GLU A 31 -53.09 29.93 -3.60
N LYS A 32 -53.78 29.41 -2.58
CA LYS A 32 -53.15 28.71 -1.46
C LYS A 32 -52.40 27.46 -1.93
N PHE A 33 -53.01 26.69 -2.84
CA PHE A 33 -52.39 25.49 -3.38
C PHE A 33 -51.14 25.82 -4.21
N GLY A 34 -51.21 26.85 -5.06
CA GLY A 34 -50.06 27.34 -5.82
C GLY A 34 -48.91 27.79 -4.92
N LEU A 35 -49.22 28.54 -3.85
CA LEU A 35 -48.23 28.98 -2.88
C LEU A 35 -47.60 27.81 -2.10
N ASP A 36 -48.37 26.80 -1.72
CA ASP A 36 -47.85 25.60 -1.05
C ASP A 36 -46.92 24.79 -1.98
N ILE A 37 -47.28 24.66 -3.27
CA ILE A 37 -46.40 24.03 -4.27
C ILE A 37 -45.09 24.78 -4.41
N ILE A 38 -45.13 26.11 -4.62
CA ILE A 38 -43.93 26.93 -4.78
C ILE A 38 -43.04 26.81 -3.54
N THR A 39 -43.65 26.86 -2.35
CA THR A 39 -42.94 26.73 -1.07
C THR A 39 -42.27 25.35 -0.95
N LYS A 40 -43.01 24.27 -1.22
CA LYS A 40 -42.48 22.90 -1.16
C LYS A 40 -41.40 22.66 -2.21
N MET A 41 -41.54 23.21 -3.41
CA MET A 41 -40.55 23.12 -4.46
C MET A 41 -39.27 23.86 -4.08
N GLY A 42 -39.40 25.07 -3.51
CA GLY A 42 -38.27 25.83 -2.97
C GLY A 42 -37.52 25.07 -1.88
N GLN A 43 -38.24 24.51 -0.89
CA GLN A 43 -37.65 23.66 0.15
C GLN A 43 -36.96 22.42 -0.42
N THR A 44 -37.56 21.79 -1.42
CA THR A 44 -36.97 20.62 -2.10
C THR A 44 -35.69 20.99 -2.82
N ASN A 45 -35.65 22.12 -3.51
CA ASN A 45 -34.46 22.60 -4.21
C ASN A 45 -33.29 22.88 -3.24
N VAL A 46 -33.59 23.49 -2.08
CA VAL A 46 -32.59 23.69 -1.01
C VAL A 46 -32.07 22.35 -0.48
N LYS A 47 -32.93 21.36 -0.29
CA LYS A 47 -32.51 20.01 0.14
C LYS A 47 -31.64 19.33 -0.91
N ILE A 48 -31.99 19.42 -2.19
CA ILE A 48 -31.19 18.88 -3.30
C ILE A 48 -29.81 19.52 -3.31
N ASN A 49 -29.71 20.85 -3.26
CA ASN A 49 -28.43 21.55 -3.24
C ASN A 49 -27.56 21.15 -2.05
N THR A 50 -28.18 20.96 -0.87
CA THR A 50 -27.48 20.47 0.33
C THR A 50 -26.98 19.04 0.13
N LEU A 51 -27.78 18.16 -0.47
CA LEU A 51 -27.37 16.79 -0.79
C LEU A 51 -26.24 16.75 -1.80
N THR A 52 -26.30 17.58 -2.85
CA THR A 52 -25.22 17.73 -3.83
C THR A 52 -23.92 18.15 -3.15
N GLY A 53 -23.96 19.17 -2.27
CA GLY A 53 -22.78 19.58 -1.51
C GLY A 53 -22.19 18.45 -0.65
N LYS A 54 -23.04 17.66 0.02
CA LYS A 54 -22.59 16.49 0.79
C LYS A 54 -21.98 15.39 -0.09
N ILE A 55 -22.49 15.19 -1.31
CA ILE A 55 -21.93 14.24 -2.27
C ILE A 55 -20.52 14.70 -2.70
N ASP A 56 -20.33 16.00 -2.93
CA ASP A 56 -19.02 16.55 -3.28
C ASP A 56 -18.02 16.41 -2.13
N GLU A 57 -18.45 16.66 -0.89
CA GLU A 57 -17.63 16.43 0.32
C GLU A 57 -17.24 14.95 0.46
N LEU A 58 -18.18 14.01 0.25
CA LEU A 58 -17.92 12.57 0.29
C LEU A 58 -16.95 12.14 -0.82
N SER A 59 -17.11 12.71 -2.02
CA SER A 59 -16.20 12.46 -3.15
C SER A 59 -14.78 12.89 -2.80
N LYS A 60 -14.62 14.08 -2.22
CA LYS A 60 -13.32 14.58 -1.75
C LYS A 60 -12.73 13.71 -0.66
N ALA A 61 -13.50 13.37 0.38
CA ALA A 61 -13.05 12.46 1.43
C ALA A 61 -12.62 11.08 0.89
N THR A 62 -13.31 10.58 -0.13
CA THR A 62 -12.96 9.32 -0.80
C THR A 62 -11.61 9.42 -1.52
N ILE A 63 -11.35 10.54 -2.20
CA ILE A 63 -10.06 10.82 -2.84
C ILE A 63 -8.95 10.87 -1.77
N ASP A 64 -9.17 11.58 -0.67
CA ASP A 64 -8.21 11.69 0.43
C ASP A 64 -7.89 10.31 1.03
N VAL A 65 -8.91 9.47 1.27
CA VAL A 65 -8.73 8.08 1.73
C VAL A 65 -7.92 7.25 0.73
N LYS A 66 -8.19 7.36 -0.58
CA LYS A 66 -7.39 6.68 -1.61
C LYS A 66 -5.95 7.16 -1.62
N ALA A 67 -5.71 8.44 -1.36
CA ALA A 67 -4.38 9.03 -1.28
C ALA A 67 -3.58 8.57 -0.04
N LEU A 68 -4.22 7.99 0.97
CA LEU A 68 -3.53 7.37 2.12
C LEU A 68 -2.93 5.99 1.78
N LEU A 69 -3.34 5.34 0.69
CA LEU A 69 -2.87 4.00 0.34
C LEU A 69 -1.33 3.90 0.16
N PRO A 70 -0.65 4.85 -0.52
CA PRO A 70 0.80 4.89 -0.57
C PRO A 70 1.45 5.12 0.79
N GLN A 71 0.85 5.96 1.65
CA GLN A 71 1.38 6.22 2.99
C GLN A 71 1.31 4.96 3.86
N LEU A 72 0.19 4.23 3.81
CA LEU A 72 0.04 2.95 4.49
C LEU A 72 1.04 1.91 3.97
N THR A 73 1.26 1.88 2.65
CA THR A 73 2.27 0.99 2.04
C THR A 73 3.67 1.28 2.59
N ASN A 74 4.05 2.57 2.70
CA ASN A 74 5.32 2.97 3.30
C ASN A 74 5.42 2.57 4.78
N VAL A 75 4.32 2.71 5.55
CA VAL A 75 4.30 2.28 6.96
C VAL A 75 4.52 0.77 7.08
N ILE A 76 3.86 -0.03 6.23
CA ILE A 76 4.06 -1.49 6.20
C ILE A 76 5.50 -1.85 5.82
N GLU A 77 6.09 -1.15 4.86
CA GLU A 77 7.50 -1.36 4.49
C GLU A 77 8.46 -1.03 5.64
N ASN A 78 8.23 0.11 6.31
CA ASN A 78 9.01 0.50 7.49
C ASN A 78 8.86 -0.51 8.64
N GLN A 79 7.66 -1.06 8.86
CA GLN A 79 7.43 -2.11 9.84
C GLN A 79 8.25 -3.36 9.54
N LYS A 80 8.30 -3.80 8.27
CA LYS A 80 9.13 -4.95 7.87
C LYS A 80 10.62 -4.70 8.08
N ILE A 81 11.09 -3.47 7.84
CA ILE A 81 12.47 -3.09 8.11
C ILE A 81 12.76 -3.16 9.63
N LEU A 82 11.89 -2.58 10.45
CA LEU A 82 12.03 -2.60 11.91
C LEU A 82 11.97 -4.03 12.47
N GLU A 83 11.10 -4.88 11.95
CA GLU A 83 11.02 -6.30 12.34
C GLU A 83 12.34 -7.03 12.04
N ALA A 84 12.91 -6.81 10.86
CA ALA A 84 14.22 -7.36 10.51
C ALA A 84 15.34 -6.84 11.43
N GLU A 85 15.30 -5.56 11.83
CA GLU A 85 16.26 -4.99 12.78
C GLU A 85 16.08 -5.53 14.20
N LEU A 86 14.85 -5.73 14.65
CA LEU A 86 14.57 -6.34 15.96
C LEU A 86 15.02 -7.80 16.01
N ASP A 87 14.86 -8.56 14.92
CA ASP A 87 15.39 -9.92 14.82
C ASP A 87 16.92 -9.95 14.89
N LEU A 88 17.59 -8.97 14.28
CA LEU A 88 19.03 -8.79 14.43
C LEU A 88 19.42 -8.51 15.88
N ILE A 89 18.74 -7.58 16.55
CA ILE A 89 18.97 -7.27 17.97
C ILE A 89 18.73 -8.50 18.85
N ARG A 90 17.64 -9.24 18.62
CA ARG A 90 17.33 -10.47 19.36
C ARG A 90 18.44 -11.50 19.21
N THR A 91 18.94 -11.66 18.00
CA THR A 91 20.08 -12.55 17.71
C THR A 91 21.34 -12.09 18.44
N LEU A 92 21.62 -10.78 18.46
CA LEU A 92 22.76 -10.21 19.17
C LEU A 92 22.65 -10.40 20.69
N ILE A 93 21.47 -10.21 21.28
CA ILE A 93 21.21 -10.42 22.71
C ILE A 93 21.35 -11.90 23.09
N GLN A 94 20.82 -12.81 22.28
CA GLN A 94 20.99 -14.25 22.52
C GLN A 94 22.47 -14.63 22.49
N ARG A 95 23.25 -14.09 21.55
CA ARG A 95 24.71 -14.29 21.49
C ARG A 95 25.44 -13.67 22.67
N SER A 96 25.04 -12.48 23.14
CA SER A 96 25.68 -11.82 24.29
C SER A 96 25.42 -12.56 25.60
N ASN A 97 24.20 -13.06 25.83
CA ASN A 97 23.88 -13.86 27.02
C ASN A 97 24.66 -15.18 27.09
N ILE A 98 25.01 -15.78 25.95
CA ILE A 98 25.89 -16.97 25.89
C ILE A 98 27.34 -16.60 26.23
N SER A 99 27.80 -15.40 25.85
CA SER A 99 29.16 -14.92 26.12
C SER A 99 29.41 -14.65 27.62
N PHE A 100 28.38 -14.27 28.38
CA PHE A 100 28.51 -13.99 29.82
C PHE A 100 28.46 -15.22 30.74
N GLN A 101 28.09 -16.41 30.25
CA GLN A 101 28.12 -17.65 31.05
C GLN A 101 29.46 -18.40 31.02
N ASN A 102 30.41 -17.99 30.17
CA ASN A 102 31.72 -18.63 30.07
C ASN A 102 32.81 -17.83 30.77
N LYS A 103 32.71 -17.71 32.09
CA LYS A 103 33.85 -17.31 32.94
C LYS A 103 33.77 -18.00 34.29
N GLU A 104 34.07 -19.28 34.31
CA GLU A 104 34.85 -19.86 35.41
C GLU A 104 35.62 -21.08 34.89
N GLY A 105 36.88 -21.15 35.31
CA GLY A 105 37.97 -21.66 34.49
C GLY A 105 38.02 -23.17 34.28
N ASN A 106 38.66 -23.56 33.19
CA ASN A 106 39.69 -24.59 33.27
C ASN A 106 40.65 -24.49 32.08
N SER A 107 41.94 -24.61 32.38
CA SER A 107 43.00 -24.79 31.41
C SER A 107 42.76 -26.07 30.60
N GLY A 108 42.50 -25.92 29.31
CA GLY A 108 42.45 -27.01 28.34
C GLY A 108 42.51 -26.40 26.96
N ALA A 109 43.41 -26.89 26.12
CA ALA A 109 43.58 -26.41 24.75
C ALA A 109 42.21 -26.38 24.04
N ILE A 110 41.74 -25.18 23.71
CA ILE A 110 40.55 -25.00 22.88
C ILE A 110 41.00 -25.33 21.46
N GLU A 111 40.74 -26.55 21.01
CA GLU A 111 40.60 -26.82 19.58
C GLU A 111 39.48 -25.90 19.07
N ARG A 112 39.86 -24.77 18.46
CA ARG A 112 38.93 -23.96 17.68
C ARG A 112 38.42 -24.84 16.55
N ASP A 113 37.12 -25.06 16.50
CA ASP A 113 36.45 -25.69 15.36
C ASP A 113 36.71 -24.83 14.10
N THR A 114 37.70 -25.23 13.31
CA THR A 114 38.16 -24.51 12.11
C THR A 114 37.10 -24.50 11.00
N SER A 115 36.12 -25.41 11.09
CA SER A 115 35.11 -25.65 10.05
C SER A 115 34.27 -24.41 9.71
N ALA A 116 34.03 -23.50 10.66
CA ALA A 116 33.29 -22.27 10.44
C ALA A 116 34.12 -21.17 9.74
N THR A 117 35.44 -21.17 9.94
CA THR A 117 36.35 -20.23 9.25
C THR A 117 36.58 -20.73 7.81
N ASP A 118 36.77 -22.04 7.64
CA ASP A 118 36.99 -22.68 6.34
C ASP A 118 35.79 -22.48 5.37
N LYS A 119 34.55 -22.58 5.88
CA LYS A 119 33.34 -22.36 5.06
C LYS A 119 33.18 -20.91 4.60
N LYS A 120 33.56 -19.94 5.42
CA LYS A 120 33.50 -18.52 5.05
C LYS A 120 34.50 -18.22 3.93
N ASP A 121 35.73 -18.69 4.10
CA ASP A 121 36.80 -18.46 3.14
C ASP A 121 36.46 -19.15 1.80
N LEU A 122 35.89 -20.36 1.83
CA LEU A 122 35.37 -21.05 0.65
C LEU A 122 34.32 -20.22 -0.11
N ILE A 123 33.34 -19.63 0.59
CA ILE A 123 32.29 -18.80 -0.05
C ILE A 123 32.91 -17.55 -0.69
N ILE A 124 33.88 -16.92 -0.03
CA ILE A 124 34.59 -15.76 -0.57
C ILE A 124 35.39 -16.15 -1.82
N GLU A 125 36.06 -17.30 -1.81
CA GLU A 125 36.78 -17.83 -2.97
C GLU A 125 35.84 -18.12 -4.15
N GLN A 126 34.66 -18.69 -3.89
CA GLN A 126 33.66 -18.93 -4.94
C GLN A 126 33.18 -17.61 -5.57
N PHE A 127 32.96 -16.56 -4.77
CA PHE A 127 32.60 -15.24 -5.29
C PHE A 127 33.74 -14.61 -6.11
N ASN A 128 34.99 -14.73 -5.66
CA ASN A 128 36.15 -14.24 -6.41
C ASN A 128 36.34 -15.01 -7.73
N SER A 129 36.12 -16.32 -7.72
CA SER A 129 36.12 -17.15 -8.93
C SER A 129 35.02 -16.74 -9.91
N LEU A 130 33.83 -16.39 -9.41
CA LEU A 130 32.76 -15.85 -10.25
C LEU A 130 33.14 -14.47 -10.82
N MET A 131 33.77 -13.59 -10.06
CA MET A 131 34.25 -12.30 -10.57
C MET A 131 35.23 -12.44 -11.73
N ARG A 132 36.20 -13.37 -11.62
CA ARG A 132 37.12 -13.68 -12.73
C ARG A 132 36.39 -14.23 -13.94
N TYR A 133 35.43 -15.14 -13.73
CA TYR A 133 34.62 -15.67 -14.83
C TYR A 133 33.87 -14.57 -15.60
N LEU A 134 33.35 -13.55 -14.90
CA LEU A 134 32.65 -12.42 -15.51
C LEU A 134 33.56 -11.52 -16.37
N GLU A 135 34.88 -11.57 -16.21
CA GLU A 135 35.82 -10.82 -17.05
C GLU A 135 35.91 -11.43 -18.44
N GLU A 136 35.93 -12.76 -18.52
CA GLU A 136 36.21 -13.51 -19.74
C GLU A 136 34.93 -14.05 -20.41
N ASN A 137 33.83 -14.17 -19.68
CA ASN A 137 32.62 -14.86 -20.14
C ASN A 137 31.34 -14.09 -19.82
N SER A 138 30.28 -14.33 -20.60
CA SER A 138 28.99 -13.62 -20.49
C SER A 138 27.78 -14.55 -20.50
N ASP A 139 27.99 -15.84 -20.29
CA ASP A 139 26.93 -16.85 -20.27
C ASP A 139 26.06 -16.72 -19.00
N PRO A 140 24.79 -16.28 -19.12
CA PRO A 140 23.93 -16.08 -17.97
C PRO A 140 23.56 -17.39 -17.26
N GLU A 141 23.48 -18.52 -17.97
CA GLU A 141 23.08 -19.81 -17.35
C GLU A 141 24.16 -20.33 -16.40
N HIS A 142 25.42 -20.23 -16.81
CA HIS A 142 26.54 -20.60 -15.94
C HIS A 142 26.67 -19.69 -14.72
N ILE A 143 26.39 -18.39 -14.90
CA ILE A 143 26.38 -17.41 -13.80
C ILE A 143 25.28 -17.74 -12.80
N ILE A 144 24.06 -18.00 -13.27
CA ILE A 144 22.92 -18.39 -12.41
C ILE A 144 23.27 -19.66 -11.62
N THR A 145 23.84 -20.66 -12.28
CA THR A 145 24.22 -21.93 -11.64
C THR A 145 25.24 -21.72 -10.53
N ARG A 146 26.29 -20.93 -10.79
CA ARG A 146 27.29 -20.57 -9.78
C ARG A 146 26.69 -19.78 -8.63
N LEU A 147 25.84 -18.80 -8.93
CA LEU A 147 25.15 -17.99 -7.92
C LEU A 147 24.22 -18.83 -7.04
N GLU A 148 23.49 -19.79 -7.59
CA GLU A 148 22.66 -20.71 -6.79
C GLU A 148 23.52 -21.66 -5.93
N SER A 149 24.69 -22.10 -6.40
CA SER A 149 25.62 -22.88 -5.57
C SER A 149 26.10 -22.05 -4.39
N ILE A 150 26.60 -20.85 -4.64
CA ILE A 150 27.07 -19.93 -3.60
C ILE A 150 25.94 -19.61 -2.61
N LYS A 151 24.72 -19.40 -3.10
CA LYS A 151 23.53 -19.17 -2.27
C LYS A 151 23.23 -20.36 -1.34
N LYS A 152 23.37 -21.61 -1.81
CA LYS A 152 23.23 -22.80 -0.93
C LYS A 152 24.30 -22.82 0.16
N ASP A 153 25.54 -22.52 -0.20
CA ASP A 153 26.65 -22.52 0.77
C ASP A 153 26.50 -21.39 1.80
N ILE A 154 26.05 -20.21 1.38
CA ILE A 154 25.70 -19.10 2.29
C ILE A 154 24.54 -19.50 3.21
N TYR A 155 23.54 -20.22 2.71
CA TYR A 155 22.43 -20.70 3.55
C TYR A 155 22.92 -21.68 4.62
N VAL A 156 23.78 -22.62 4.26
CA VAL A 156 24.40 -23.56 5.21
C VAL A 156 25.28 -22.82 6.22
N PHE A 157 25.99 -21.78 5.81
CA PHE A 157 26.89 -21.01 6.67
C PHE A 157 26.17 -20.02 7.61
N THR A 158 25.10 -19.37 7.14
CA THR A 158 24.45 -18.24 7.85
C THR A 158 23.01 -18.49 8.29
N GLY A 159 22.36 -19.56 7.82
CA GLY A 159 21.00 -19.94 8.18
C GLY A 159 19.87 -19.10 7.56
N GLY A 160 20.17 -18.11 6.71
CA GLY A 160 19.16 -17.26 6.09
C GLY A 160 19.53 -15.78 6.09
N HIS A 161 20.40 -15.37 5.17
CA HIS A 161 20.89 -13.99 5.10
C HIS A 161 20.24 -13.20 3.95
N ARG A 162 20.14 -11.86 4.09
CA ARG A 162 19.65 -10.94 3.02
C ARG A 162 20.37 -11.15 1.67
N ILE A 163 21.62 -11.61 1.70
CA ILE A 163 22.39 -11.96 0.50
C ILE A 163 21.67 -13.03 -0.34
N LEU A 164 21.03 -14.02 0.28
CA LEU A 164 20.30 -15.09 -0.43
C LEU A 164 19.16 -14.54 -1.27
N TYR A 165 18.43 -13.57 -0.72
CA TYR A 165 17.34 -12.89 -1.41
C TYR A 165 17.89 -12.04 -2.56
N GLU A 166 18.96 -11.28 -2.32
CA GLU A 166 19.57 -10.45 -3.36
C GLU A 166 20.14 -11.28 -4.52
N ILE A 167 20.76 -12.43 -4.24
CA ILE A 167 21.19 -13.39 -5.26
C ILE A 167 19.99 -13.90 -6.06
N GLY A 168 18.90 -14.30 -5.38
CA GLY A 168 17.68 -14.77 -6.06
C GLY A 168 17.06 -13.72 -6.97
N GLN A 169 16.99 -12.47 -6.51
CA GLN A 169 16.53 -11.34 -7.33
C GLN A 169 17.44 -11.08 -8.54
N PHE A 170 18.75 -11.27 -8.38
CA PHE A 170 19.69 -11.12 -9.48
C PHE A 170 19.54 -12.27 -10.49
N ASN A 171 19.41 -13.52 -10.03
CA ASN A 171 19.16 -14.69 -10.88
C ASN A 171 17.87 -14.54 -11.69
N ASN A 172 16.79 -14.06 -11.07
CA ASN A 172 15.53 -13.77 -11.78
C ASN A 172 15.70 -12.74 -12.91
N LYS A 173 16.61 -11.77 -12.75
CA LYS A 173 16.93 -10.78 -13.78
C LYS A 173 17.84 -11.30 -14.87
N LEU A 174 18.50 -12.44 -14.65
CA LEU A 174 19.35 -13.13 -15.62
C LEU A 174 18.58 -14.23 -16.38
N ASN A 175 17.52 -14.78 -15.79
CA ASN A 175 16.66 -15.77 -16.42
C ASN A 175 16.10 -15.28 -17.76
N GLY A 176 16.27 -16.09 -18.81
CA GLY A 176 15.75 -15.80 -20.15
C GLY A 176 16.59 -14.82 -20.98
N ILE A 177 17.76 -14.39 -20.50
CA ILE A 177 18.68 -13.54 -21.26
C ILE A 177 19.71 -14.41 -21.98
N LYS A 178 19.97 -14.12 -23.26
CA LYS A 178 20.94 -14.87 -24.08
C LYS A 178 22.40 -14.51 -23.82
N SER A 179 22.69 -13.31 -23.35
CA SER A 179 24.04 -12.83 -23.04
C SER A 179 24.01 -11.65 -22.05
N LEU A 180 25.00 -11.58 -21.16
CA LEU A 180 25.13 -10.53 -20.17
C LEU A 180 25.70 -9.24 -20.77
N SER A 181 24.92 -8.15 -20.75
CA SER A 181 25.43 -6.83 -21.12
C SER A 181 26.47 -6.32 -20.12
N GLU A 182 27.39 -5.47 -20.58
CA GLU A 182 28.44 -4.84 -19.77
C GLU A 182 27.86 -4.13 -18.53
N VAL A 183 26.80 -3.34 -18.70
CA VAL A 183 26.10 -2.67 -17.60
C VAL A 183 25.55 -3.64 -16.54
N LYS A 184 25.06 -4.83 -16.95
CA LYS A 184 24.56 -5.84 -16.01
C LYS A 184 25.70 -6.59 -15.32
N ARG A 185 26.82 -6.77 -16.04
CA ARG A 185 28.05 -7.37 -15.53
C ARG A 185 28.67 -6.52 -14.44
N ASP A 186 28.79 -5.21 -14.67
CA ASP A 186 29.37 -4.29 -13.67
C ASP A 186 28.51 -4.22 -12.42
N LYS A 187 27.18 -4.16 -12.58
CA LYS A 187 26.24 -4.25 -11.46
C LYS A 187 26.37 -5.56 -10.69
N LEU A 188 26.62 -6.69 -11.36
CA LEU A 188 26.87 -7.96 -10.69
C LEU A 188 28.19 -7.93 -9.92
N LYS A 189 29.26 -7.40 -10.50
CA LYS A 189 30.57 -7.26 -9.83
C LYS A 189 30.46 -6.40 -8.58
N GLU A 190 29.81 -5.23 -8.66
CA GLU A 190 29.54 -4.37 -7.51
C GLU A 190 28.76 -5.10 -6.42
N LYS A 191 27.74 -5.89 -6.81
CA LYS A 191 26.96 -6.70 -5.88
C LYS A 191 27.78 -7.80 -5.22
N ILE A 192 28.65 -8.48 -5.96
CA ILE A 192 29.56 -9.49 -5.41
C ILE A 192 30.51 -8.85 -4.39
N ILE A 193 31.12 -7.70 -4.70
CA ILE A 193 31.98 -6.97 -3.75
C ILE A 193 31.20 -6.62 -2.47
N PHE A 194 29.97 -6.11 -2.62
CA PHE A 194 29.10 -5.81 -1.48
C PHE A 194 28.80 -7.06 -0.63
N TRP A 195 28.52 -8.21 -1.27
CA TRP A 195 28.25 -9.47 -0.55
C TRP A 195 29.50 -10.01 0.15
N ILE A 196 30.68 -9.96 -0.48
CA ILE A 196 31.96 -10.31 0.17
C ILE A 196 32.19 -9.41 1.37
N ASN A 197 32.03 -8.09 1.24
CA ASN A 197 32.23 -7.16 2.35
C ASN A 197 31.26 -7.45 3.51
N LYS A 198 29.99 -7.75 3.21
CA LYS A 198 28.99 -8.16 4.21
C LYS A 198 29.36 -9.46 4.93
N LEU A 199 29.98 -10.42 4.24
CA LEU A 199 30.47 -11.66 4.83
C LEU A 199 31.79 -11.45 5.60
N SER A 200 32.61 -10.49 5.18
CA SER A 200 33.92 -10.16 5.75
C SER A 200 33.84 -9.27 6.99
N VAL A 201 32.88 -8.35 7.07
CA VAL A 201 32.63 -7.52 8.25
C VAL A 201 32.17 -8.42 9.38
N LYS A 202 33.09 -8.63 10.32
CA LYS A 202 32.91 -9.45 11.53
C LYS A 202 31.77 -8.92 12.40
N GLY A 203 30.96 -9.86 12.87
CA GLY A 203 30.35 -9.76 14.20
C GLY A 203 31.37 -10.00 15.30
#